data_AF-A0A1U7IXN9-F1
#
_entry.id   AF-A0A1U7IXN9-F1
#
_cell.length_a   1.000
_cell.length_b   1.000
_cell.length_c   1.000
_cell.angle_alpha   90.00
_cell.angle_beta   90.00
_cell.angle_gamma   90.00
#
_symmetry.space_group_name_H-M   'P 1'
#
loop_
_entity.id
_entity.type
_entity.pdbx_description
1 polymer ?
#
loop_
_entity_poly.entity_id
_entity_poly.type
_entity_poly.pdbx_seq_one_letter_code
_entity_poly.pdbx_strand_id
1 'polypeptide(L)'
;MNSKQLRRSLKIKWLTYYRDNREWIDKLGIWVTSNGQRRPSSGFILGALATLEPDLTNLLPLVVDLSSNPDRIISALGLDISPVKELAALEKAHKMLPGSAQAEVSLASSEALTIDAPPPLSPAYDDEACSGAGGREDDRPRP
;
A
#
# COMPACT_ATOMS: atom_id res chain seq x y z
N MET A 1 -15.53 -5.84 15.30
CA MET A 1 -14.97 -6.85 14.38
C MET A 1 -14.06 -7.81 15.12
N ASN A 2 -13.97 -9.08 14.72
CA ASN A 2 -12.99 -10.03 15.28
C ASN A 2 -11.60 -9.79 14.65
N SER A 3 -10.53 -9.81 15.44
CA SER A 3 -9.16 -9.58 14.95
C SER A 3 -8.70 -10.57 13.87
N LYS A 4 -9.26 -11.78 13.83
CA LYS A 4 -9.03 -12.75 12.74
C LYS A 4 -9.71 -12.34 11.44
N GLN A 5 -10.92 -11.80 11.52
CA GLN A 5 -11.68 -11.35 10.37
C GLN A 5 -11.05 -10.10 9.74
N LEU A 6 -10.60 -9.16 10.57
CA LEU A 6 -9.88 -7.97 10.14
C LEU A 6 -8.63 -8.36 9.33
N ARG A 7 -7.76 -9.20 9.90
CA ARG A 7 -6.55 -9.68 9.21
C ARG A 7 -6.84 -10.35 7.88
N ARG A 8 -7.91 -11.17 7.81
CA ARG A 8 -8.33 -11.81 6.56
C ARG A 8 -8.81 -10.78 5.53
N SER A 9 -9.61 -9.81 5.96
CA SER A 9 -10.12 -8.73 5.10
C SER A 9 -8.96 -7.89 4.53
N LEU A 10 -8.04 -7.46 5.38
CA LEU A 10 -6.85 -6.70 4.99
C LEU A 10 -6.00 -7.46 3.97
N LYS A 11 -5.76 -8.75 4.20
CA LYS A 11 -5.02 -9.59 3.28
C LYS A 11 -5.67 -9.64 1.89
N ILE A 12 -6.98 -9.87 1.84
CA ILE A 12 -7.71 -9.92 0.55
C ILE A 12 -7.63 -8.56 -0.15
N LYS A 13 -7.92 -7.47 0.56
CA LYS A 13 -7.87 -6.11 0.00
C LYS A 13 -6.48 -5.76 -0.53
N TRP A 14 -5.43 -6.07 0.22
CA TRP A 14 -4.05 -5.85 -0.19
C TRP A 14 -3.70 -6.61 -1.46
N LEU A 15 -4.04 -7.91 -1.55
CA LEU A 15 -3.76 -8.71 -2.74
C LEU A 15 -4.53 -8.23 -3.96
N THR A 16 -5.80 -7.85 -3.80
CA THR A 16 -6.61 -7.26 -4.87
C THR A 16 -6.00 -5.96 -5.35
N TYR A 17 -5.65 -5.05 -4.43
CA TYR A 17 -5.00 -3.79 -4.77
C TYR A 17 -3.68 -4.02 -5.51
N TYR A 18 -2.82 -4.91 -5.01
CA TYR A 18 -1.55 -5.23 -5.65
C TYR A 18 -1.73 -5.82 -7.05
N ARG A 19 -2.72 -6.71 -7.24
CA ARG A 19 -3.04 -7.27 -8.57
C ARG A 19 -3.40 -6.18 -9.57
N ASP A 20 -4.31 -5.30 -9.19
CA ASP A 20 -4.87 -4.28 -10.09
C ASP A 20 -3.85 -3.16 -10.38
N ASN A 21 -2.89 -2.95 -9.47
CA ASN A 21 -1.91 -1.86 -9.52
C ASN A 21 -0.48 -2.34 -9.79
N ARG A 22 -0.31 -3.60 -10.18
CA ARG A 22 1.01 -4.25 -10.27
C ARG A 22 1.99 -3.50 -11.17
N GLU A 23 1.53 -3.02 -12.32
CA GLU A 23 2.40 -2.43 -13.34
C GLU A 23 3.16 -1.19 -12.85
N TRP A 24 2.50 -0.30 -12.11
CA TRP A 24 3.15 0.90 -11.60
C TRP A 24 3.88 0.65 -10.29
N ILE A 25 3.39 -0.27 -9.43
CA ILE A 25 4.09 -0.66 -8.21
C ILE A 25 5.45 -1.30 -8.55
N ASP A 26 5.48 -2.15 -9.58
CA ASP A 26 6.70 -2.78 -10.07
C ASP A 26 7.69 -1.71 -10.59
N LYS A 27 7.20 -0.68 -11.29
CA LYS A 27 7.99 0.46 -11.79
C LYS A 27 8.49 1.40 -10.68
N LEU A 28 7.71 1.58 -9.61
CA LEU A 28 8.07 2.46 -8.49
C LEU A 28 9.29 1.94 -7.72
N GLY A 29 9.61 0.65 -7.83
CA GLY A 29 10.87 0.10 -7.31
C GLY A 29 10.94 0.01 -5.78
N ILE A 30 9.82 0.14 -5.08
CA ILE A 30 9.70 0.17 -3.60
C ILE A 30 9.90 -1.20 -2.92
N TRP A 31 10.77 -2.03 -3.46
CA TRP A 31 10.96 -3.41 -3.02
C TRP A 31 11.94 -3.50 -1.85
N VAL A 32 11.53 -4.24 -0.82
CA VAL A 32 12.34 -4.58 0.35
C VAL A 32 12.39 -6.10 0.47
N THR A 33 13.55 -6.62 0.88
CA THR A 33 13.71 -8.03 1.21
C THR A 33 13.37 -8.23 2.68
N SER A 34 12.25 -8.89 2.96
CA SER A 34 11.85 -9.29 4.32
C SER A 34 11.76 -10.80 4.38
N ASN A 35 12.44 -11.41 5.36
CA ASN A 35 12.42 -12.86 5.57
C ASN A 35 12.72 -13.68 4.30
N GLY A 36 13.66 -13.19 3.47
CA GLY A 36 14.05 -13.83 2.21
C GLY A 36 13.00 -13.75 1.09
N GLN A 37 11.97 -12.92 1.27
CA GLN A 37 10.92 -12.67 0.29
C GLN A 37 10.98 -11.23 -0.20
N ARG A 38 10.72 -11.04 -1.50
CA ARG A 38 10.56 -9.71 -2.09
C ARG A 38 9.15 -9.21 -1.79
N ARG A 39 9.05 -8.10 -1.07
CA ARG A 39 7.78 -7.41 -0.75
C ARG A 39 7.91 -5.90 -0.98
N PRO A 40 6.82 -5.17 -1.24
CA PRO A 40 6.83 -3.72 -1.14
C PRO A 40 7.20 -3.25 0.27
N SER A 41 7.68 -2.01 0.41
CA SER A 41 8.07 -1.45 1.70
C SER A 41 6.88 -1.46 2.69
N SER A 42 7.16 -1.74 3.96
CA SER A 42 6.11 -1.88 4.98
C SER A 42 5.31 -0.59 5.17
N GLY A 43 5.96 0.57 5.05
CA GLY A 43 5.29 1.86 5.06
C GLY A 43 4.32 2.03 3.90
N PHE A 44 4.68 1.59 2.69
CA PHE A 44 3.78 1.61 1.55
C PHE A 44 2.56 0.70 1.75
N ILE A 45 2.78 -0.52 2.25
CA ILE A 45 1.68 -1.46 2.53
C ILE A 45 0.71 -0.85 3.56
N LEU A 46 1.23 -0.26 4.64
CA LEU A 46 0.40 0.40 5.66
C LEU A 46 -0.37 1.59 5.10
N GLY A 47 0.29 2.46 4.32
CA GLY A 47 -0.35 3.61 3.69
C GLY A 47 -1.47 3.19 2.73
N ALA A 48 -1.20 2.21 1.85
CA ALA A 48 -2.21 1.67 0.95
C ALA A 48 -3.38 1.07 1.74
N LEU A 49 -3.12 0.29 2.78
CA LEU A 49 -4.17 -0.32 3.59
C LEU A 49 -5.01 0.68 4.37
N ALA A 50 -4.41 1.78 4.85
CA ALA A 50 -5.15 2.86 5.51
C ALA A 50 -6.19 3.51 4.57
N THR A 51 -5.92 3.54 3.26
CA THR A 51 -6.89 4.02 2.25
C THR A 51 -7.96 2.98 1.91
N LEU A 52 -7.61 1.69 1.93
CA LEU A 52 -8.52 0.59 1.58
C LEU A 52 -9.44 0.18 2.74
N GLU A 53 -9.02 0.45 3.97
CA GLU A 53 -9.72 0.03 5.18
C GLU A 53 -9.74 1.15 6.22
N PRO A 54 -10.86 1.90 6.33
CA PRO A 54 -10.94 3.03 7.24
C PRO A 54 -10.90 2.61 8.72
N ASP A 55 -11.31 1.37 9.03
CA ASP A 55 -11.25 0.84 10.39
C ASP A 55 -9.80 0.68 10.88
N LEU A 56 -8.86 0.31 9.99
CA LEU A 56 -7.43 0.26 10.27
C LEU A 56 -6.90 1.65 10.61
N THR A 57 -7.36 2.70 9.94
CA THR A 57 -6.93 4.08 10.21
C THR A 57 -7.26 4.52 11.64
N ASN A 58 -8.38 4.06 12.19
CA ASN A 58 -8.73 4.31 13.60
C ASN A 58 -7.85 3.53 14.59
N LEU A 59 -7.32 2.36 14.18
CA LEU A 59 -6.48 1.51 15.02
C LEU A 59 -4.98 1.80 14.90
N LEU A 60 -4.54 2.37 13.76
CA LEU A 60 -3.14 2.63 13.48
C LEU A 60 -2.44 3.49 14.54
N PRO A 61 -3.04 4.58 15.08
CA PRO A 61 -2.40 5.37 16.14
C PRO A 61 -2.02 4.51 17.35
N LEU A 62 -2.94 3.67 17.82
CA LEU A 62 -2.71 2.76 18.95
C LEU A 62 -1.61 1.73 18.65
N VAL A 63 -1.56 1.23 17.41
CA VAL A 63 -0.58 0.23 16.97
C VAL A 63 0.81 0.83 16.82
N VAL A 64 0.91 2.09 16.38
CA VAL A 64 2.17 2.83 16.27
C VAL A 64 2.72 3.20 17.65
N ASP A 65 1.84 3.58 18.59
CA ASP A 65 2.22 3.82 19.99
C ASP A 65 2.78 2.56 20.66
N LEU A 66 2.22 1.38 20.33
CA LEU A 66 2.70 0.09 20.80
C LEU A 66 3.99 -0.37 20.09
N SER A 67 4.14 -0.04 18.81
CA SER A 67 5.30 -0.41 18.02
C SER A 67 5.58 0.60 16.92
N SER A 68 6.73 1.28 17.01
CA SER A 68 7.17 2.26 16.01
C SER A 68 7.77 1.62 14.74
N ASN A 69 7.97 0.29 14.74
CA ASN A 69 8.57 -0.41 13.61
C ASN A 69 7.47 -0.92 12.64
N PRO A 70 7.40 -0.41 11.40
CA PRO A 70 6.35 -0.78 10.45
C PRO A 70 6.43 -2.25 10.01
N ASP A 71 7.61 -2.86 9.98
CA ASP A 71 7.77 -4.28 9.65
C ASP A 71 7.10 -5.16 10.72
N ARG A 72 7.23 -4.80 12.00
CA ARG A 72 6.58 -5.50 13.11
C ARG A 72 5.07 -5.39 13.03
N ILE A 73 4.55 -4.21 12.68
CA ILE A 73 3.12 -4.00 12.48
C ILE A 73 2.60 -4.90 11.37
N ILE A 74 3.27 -4.92 10.21
CA ILE A 74 2.91 -5.77 9.07
C ILE A 74 2.95 -7.26 9.44
N SER A 75 3.96 -7.71 10.18
CA SER A 75 4.04 -9.08 10.69
C SER A 75 2.89 -9.41 11.67
N ALA A 76 2.54 -8.49 12.58
CA ALA A 76 1.42 -8.68 13.52
C ALA A 76 0.06 -8.75 12.82
N LEU A 77 -0.12 -7.96 11.75
CA LEU A 77 -1.29 -8.00 10.87
C LEU A 77 -1.33 -9.28 10.02
N GLY A 78 -0.24 -10.06 9.97
CA GLY A 78 -0.14 -11.28 9.17
C GLY A 78 0.00 -10.99 7.68
N LEU A 79 0.55 -9.82 7.33
CA LEU A 79 0.76 -9.33 5.97
C LEU A 79 2.21 -9.48 5.51
N ASP A 80 3.04 -10.19 6.27
CA ASP A 80 4.43 -10.51 5.90
C ASP A 80 4.49 -11.61 4.85
N ILE A 81 3.83 -11.37 3.72
CA ILE A 81 3.68 -12.34 2.67
C ILE A 81 4.13 -11.71 1.35
N SER A 82 4.76 -12.52 0.49
CA SER A 82 5.14 -12.06 -0.85
C SER A 82 3.88 -11.97 -1.73
N PRO A 83 3.46 -10.77 -2.14
CA PRO A 83 2.23 -10.61 -2.91
C PRO A 83 2.31 -11.30 -4.28
N VAL A 84 3.50 -11.36 -4.87
CA VAL A 84 3.75 -12.07 -6.14
C VAL A 84 3.52 -13.58 -5.99
N LYS A 85 4.03 -14.19 -4.92
CA LYS A 85 3.86 -15.65 -4.69
C LYS A 85 2.42 -16.01 -4.40
N GLU A 86 1.72 -15.19 -3.61
CA GLU A 86 0.31 -15.41 -3.32
C GLU A 86 -0.58 -15.22 -4.53
N LEU A 87 -0.32 -14.20 -5.34
CA LEU A 87 -1.07 -13.98 -6.57
C LEU A 87 -0.85 -15.15 -7.54
N ALA A 88 0.38 -15.62 -7.72
CA ALA A 88 0.68 -16.80 -8.53
C ALA A 88 0.00 -18.07 -8.00
N ALA A 89 -0.07 -18.24 -6.67
CA ALA A 89 -0.78 -19.37 -6.05
C ALA A 89 -2.29 -19.29 -6.30
N LEU A 90 -2.89 -18.09 -6.22
CA LEU A 90 -4.30 -17.86 -6.53
C LEU A 90 -4.61 -18.10 -8.01
N GLU A 91 -3.77 -17.62 -8.91
CA GLU A 91 -3.91 -17.88 -10.35
C GLU A 91 -3.78 -19.37 -10.66
N LYS A 92 -2.84 -20.06 -10.03
CA LYS A 92 -2.70 -21.52 -10.17
C LYS A 92 -3.94 -22.24 -9.65
N ALA A 93 -4.48 -21.83 -8.50
CA ALA A 93 -5.71 -22.40 -7.96
C ALA A 93 -6.91 -22.16 -8.91
N HIS A 94 -7.01 -20.97 -9.49
CA HIS A 94 -8.04 -20.63 -10.47
C HIS A 94 -7.89 -21.43 -11.78
N LYS A 95 -6.66 -21.65 -12.25
CA LYS A 95 -6.37 -22.47 -13.44
C LYS A 95 -6.64 -23.97 -13.22
N MET A 96 -6.57 -24.46 -11.98
CA MET A 96 -6.89 -25.86 -11.66
C MET A 96 -8.38 -26.14 -11.44
N LEU A 97 -9.23 -25.10 -11.44
CA LEU A 97 -10.69 -25.26 -11.48
C LEU A 97 -11.12 -25.29 -12.96
N PRO A 98 -11.70 -26.40 -13.46
CA PRO A 98 -12.22 -26.42 -14.82
C PRO A 98 -13.48 -25.53 -14.90
N GLY A 99 -13.35 -24.46 -15.68
CA GLY A 99 -14.40 -23.67 -16.35
C GLY A 99 -15.76 -23.44 -15.68
N SER A 100 -16.05 -22.18 -15.34
CA SER A 100 -17.31 -21.57 -15.80
C SER A 100 -17.23 -20.03 -15.80
N ALA A 101 -17.67 -19.46 -16.92
CA ALA A 101 -18.02 -18.07 -17.15
C ALA A 101 -16.89 -17.01 -17.10
N GLN A 102 -16.23 -16.85 -18.26
CA GLN A 102 -15.85 -15.52 -18.74
C GLN A 102 -17.13 -14.67 -18.83
N ALA A 103 -17.29 -13.71 -17.92
CA ALA A 103 -18.13 -12.55 -18.17
C ALA A 103 -17.21 -11.46 -18.73
N GLU A 104 -17.04 -11.48 -20.05
CA GLU A 104 -16.52 -10.33 -20.78
C GLU A 104 -17.56 -9.21 -20.66
N VAL A 105 -17.34 -8.29 -19.72
CA VAL A 105 -18.03 -7.00 -19.76
C VAL A 105 -17.28 -6.12 -20.75
N SER A 106 -17.71 -6.25 -22.00
CA SER A 106 -17.43 -5.26 -23.04
C SER A 106 -18.15 -3.96 -22.67
N LEU A 107 -17.39 -2.96 -22.25
CA LEU A 107 -17.83 -1.56 -22.18
C LEU A 107 -16.97 -0.78 -23.16
N ALA A 108 -17.34 -0.87 -24.42
CA ALA A 108 -16.92 0.08 -25.43
C ALA A 108 -17.86 1.30 -25.40
N SER A 109 -17.21 2.46 -25.36
CA SER A 109 -17.59 3.73 -26.00
C SER A 109 -18.12 4.87 -25.12
N SER A 110 -17.26 5.89 -25.07
CA SER A 110 -17.49 7.33 -25.21
C SER A 110 -18.22 8.08 -24.09
N GLU A 111 -17.51 9.04 -23.47
CA GLU A 111 -17.55 10.43 -23.96
C GLU A 111 -16.36 11.23 -23.41
N ALA A 112 -15.74 12.00 -24.29
CA ALA A 112 -14.68 12.95 -23.98
C ALA A 112 -15.29 14.17 -23.28
N LEU A 113 -14.94 14.39 -22.01
CA LEU A 113 -15.14 15.65 -21.33
C LEU A 113 -13.84 16.45 -21.43
N THR A 114 -13.85 17.46 -22.29
CA THR A 114 -12.84 18.52 -22.32
C THR A 114 -12.95 19.32 -21.02
N ILE A 115 -12.03 19.08 -20.10
CA ILE A 115 -11.83 19.95 -18.95
C ILE A 115 -10.91 21.07 -19.42
N ASP A 116 -11.48 22.27 -19.46
CA ASP A 116 -10.84 23.54 -19.71
C ASP A 116 -9.64 23.73 -18.74
N ALA A 117 -8.47 24.01 -19.31
CA ALA A 117 -7.24 24.14 -18.55
C ALA A 117 -7.22 25.49 -17.79
N PRO A 118 -7.04 25.51 -16.46
CA PRO A 118 -6.76 26.75 -15.76
C PRO A 118 -5.40 27.32 -16.20
N PRO A 119 -5.25 28.66 -16.26
CA PRO A 119 -4.06 29.31 -16.78
C PRO A 119 -2.80 28.97 -15.95
N PRO A 120 -1.61 28.99 -16.59
CA PRO A 120 -0.37 28.59 -15.94
C PRO A 120 0.00 29.56 -14.80
N LEU A 121 0.07 29.04 -13.58
CA LEU A 121 0.71 29.71 -12.46
C LEU A 121 2.24 29.71 -12.69
N SER A 122 2.84 30.88 -12.50
CA SER A 122 4.27 31.18 -12.65
C SER A 122 5.18 30.26 -11.83
N PRO A 123 6.42 29.98 -12.29
CA PRO A 123 7.35 29.11 -11.58
C PRO A 123 8.10 29.91 -10.51
N ALA A 124 7.74 29.71 -9.25
CA ALA A 124 8.59 30.03 -8.11
C ALA A 124 8.11 29.25 -6.88
N TYR A 125 8.39 27.95 -6.86
CA TYR A 125 8.64 27.29 -5.59
C TYR A 125 9.90 26.46 -5.79
N ASP A 126 10.95 26.84 -5.07
CA ASP A 126 12.14 26.02 -4.97
C ASP A 126 11.72 24.72 -4.26
N ASP A 127 11.99 23.59 -4.91
CA ASP A 127 11.81 22.25 -4.37
C ASP A 127 12.84 22.09 -3.26
N GLU A 128 12.46 22.50 -2.04
CA GLU A 128 13.32 22.38 -0.87
C GLU A 128 13.50 20.89 -0.58
N ALA A 129 14.61 20.37 -1.10
CA ALA A 129 15.04 18.99 -0.93
C ALA A 129 14.92 18.62 0.55
N CYS A 130 14.05 17.64 0.82
CA CYS A 130 13.83 17.04 2.13
C CYS A 130 15.11 16.31 2.58
N SER A 131 16.11 17.09 2.95
CA SER A 131 17.37 16.66 3.52
C SER A 131 17.13 16.62 5.02
N GLY A 132 16.59 15.50 5.51
CA GLY A 132 16.48 15.21 6.94
C GLY A 132 17.86 15.05 7.57
N ALA A 133 18.62 16.14 7.67
CA ALA A 133 19.80 16.25 8.50
C ALA A 133 19.32 16.57 9.92
N GLY A 134 19.59 15.65 10.84
CA GLY A 134 19.07 15.71 12.21
C GLY A 134 19.61 16.89 13.01
N GLY A 135 18.70 17.58 13.70
CA GLY A 135 19.01 18.40 14.87
C GLY A 135 18.55 17.65 16.12
N ARG A 136 19.48 16.97 16.80
CA ARG A 136 19.32 16.71 18.25
C ARG A 136 19.68 18.02 18.94
N GLU A 137 18.68 18.83 19.23
CA GLU A 137 18.87 19.97 20.13
C GLU A 137 18.90 19.47 21.57
N ASP A 138 20.07 19.64 22.18
CA ASP A 138 20.39 19.45 23.59
C ASP A 138 19.42 20.27 24.47
N ASP A 139 18.47 19.58 25.10
CA ASP A 139 17.72 20.13 26.23
C ASP A 139 18.63 20.10 27.47
N ARG A 140 19.39 21.18 27.65
CA ARG A 140 20.15 21.44 28.88
C ARG A 140 19.51 22.65 29.59
N PRO A 141 19.01 22.51 30.82
CA PRO A 141 18.53 23.66 31.56
C PRO A 141 19.72 24.46 32.10
N ARG A 142 19.58 25.79 32.13
CA ARG A 142 20.51 26.74 32.73
C ARG A 142 19.71 27.91 33.30
N PRO A 143 20.21 28.60 34.33
CA PRO A 143 20.63 28.15 35.67
C PRO A 143 19.53 28.34 36.73
#